data_AF-W2RV65-F1
#
_entry.id   AF-W2RV65-F1
#
_cell.length_a   1.000
_cell.length_b   1.000
_cell.length_c   1.000
_cell.angle_alpha   90.00
_cell.angle_beta   90.00
_cell.angle_gamma   90.00
#
_symmetry.space_group_name_H-M   'P 1'
#
loop_
_entity.id
_entity.type
_entity.pdbx_description
1 polymer ?
#
loop_
_entity_poly.entity_id
_entity_poly.type
_entity_poly.pdbx_seq_one_letter_code
_entity_poly.pdbx_strand_id
1 'polypeptide(L)'
;MPPPSHHQAIWTPPSDTTSVAFRGFATGASRFLCISLIAHLLLSRIHPVYRNLTPQFKTFIQISSGTLGGCIFAEKYVTEYNDSIRKRRRALERSARAWSEEREIRERVEREVEEEAAARRKGDGGGEEEGQGARGKAP
;
A
#
# COMPACT_ATOMS: atom_id res chain seq x y z
N MET A 1 32.71 2.17 2.13
CA MET A 1 31.73 2.70 1.17
C MET A 1 30.44 1.91 1.33
N PRO A 2 29.34 2.53 1.81
CA PRO A 2 28.05 1.86 1.83
C PRO A 2 27.59 1.57 0.38
N PRO A 3 26.97 0.41 0.11
CA PRO A 3 26.52 0.05 -1.23
C PRO A 3 25.38 0.97 -1.73
N PRO A 4 25.24 1.15 -3.06
CA PRO A 4 24.28 2.06 -3.69
C PRO A 4 22.83 1.77 -3.28
N SER A 5 22.09 2.85 -2.99
CA SER A 5 20.75 2.92 -2.38
C SER A 5 19.65 2.16 -3.14
N HIS A 6 19.84 1.86 -4.42
CA HIS A 6 18.84 1.16 -5.23
C HIS A 6 18.64 -0.31 -4.86
N HIS A 7 19.65 -0.95 -4.23
CA HIS A 7 19.52 -2.34 -3.76
C HIS A 7 19.00 -2.44 -2.32
N GLN A 8 19.09 -1.35 -1.53
CA GLN A 8 18.59 -1.34 -0.15
C GLN A 8 17.06 -1.39 -0.10
N ALA A 9 16.37 -0.76 -1.05
CA ALA A 9 14.90 -0.80 -1.15
C ALA A 9 14.36 -2.20 -1.52
N ILE A 10 15.20 -3.08 -2.07
CA ILE A 10 14.84 -4.46 -2.44
C ILE A 10 15.04 -5.40 -1.25
N TRP A 11 16.07 -5.16 -0.43
CA TRP A 11 16.45 -6.03 0.69
C TRP A 11 15.93 -5.60 2.05
N THR A 12 15.54 -4.34 2.25
CA THR A 12 14.88 -3.94 3.48
C THR A 12 13.42 -4.38 3.42
N PRO A 13 13.01 -5.37 4.24
CA PRO A 13 11.59 -5.68 4.35
C PRO A 13 10.89 -4.38 4.80
N PRO A 14 9.75 -4.01 4.20
CA PRO A 14 8.97 -2.88 4.67
C PRO A 14 8.80 -3.02 6.19
N SER A 15 9.08 -1.98 6.98
CA SER A 15 9.07 -2.04 8.46
C SER A 15 7.78 -2.65 9.04
N ASP A 16 6.70 -2.60 8.26
CA ASP A 16 5.40 -3.15 8.59
C ASP A 16 5.37 -4.69 8.61
N THR A 17 6.19 -5.39 7.83
CA THR A 17 6.09 -6.86 7.68
C THR A 17 6.36 -7.59 8.99
N THR A 18 7.34 -7.14 9.78
CA THR A 18 7.66 -7.72 11.08
C THR A 18 6.50 -7.53 12.05
N SER A 19 5.87 -6.34 12.05
CA SER A 19 4.73 -6.05 12.92
C SER A 19 3.48 -6.86 12.54
N VAL A 20 3.26 -7.07 11.23
CA VAL A 20 2.17 -7.89 10.71
C VAL A 20 2.37 -9.36 11.04
N ALA A 21 3.59 -9.88 10.81
CA ALA A 21 3.97 -11.23 11.18
C ALA A 21 3.82 -11.44 12.70
N PHE A 22 4.27 -10.48 13.51
CA PHE A 22 4.16 -10.55 14.97
C PHE A 22 2.69 -10.56 15.43
N ARG A 23 1.82 -9.76 14.82
CA ARG A 23 0.37 -9.78 15.13
C ARG A 23 -0.27 -11.11 14.73
N GLY A 24 0.09 -11.66 13.57
CA GLY A 24 -0.34 -13.01 13.17
C GLY A 24 0.15 -14.07 14.15
N PHE A 25 1.42 -13.99 14.56
CA PHE A 25 2.00 -14.89 15.54
C PHE A 25 1.30 -14.79 16.90
N ALA A 26 1.13 -13.59 17.44
CA ALA A 26 0.51 -13.38 18.75
C ALA A 26 -0.95 -13.87 18.79
N THR A 27 -1.69 -13.65 17.70
CA THR A 27 -3.08 -14.12 17.60
C THR A 27 -3.17 -15.64 17.44
N GLY A 28 -2.27 -16.26 16.69
CA GLY A 28 -2.19 -17.72 16.57
C GLY A 28 -1.74 -18.39 17.88
N ALA A 29 -0.65 -17.88 18.46
CA ALA A 29 -0.07 -18.41 19.69
C ALA A 29 -1.07 -18.32 20.83
N SER A 30 -1.71 -17.17 21.05
CA SER A 30 -2.69 -16.99 22.14
C SER A 30 -3.85 -17.99 22.06
N ARG A 31 -4.44 -18.19 20.88
CA ARG A 31 -5.54 -19.14 20.68
C ARG A 31 -5.14 -20.58 21.02
N PHE A 32 -4.00 -21.02 20.50
CA PHE A 32 -3.51 -22.38 20.75
C PHE A 32 -3.05 -22.58 22.20
N LEU A 33 -2.48 -21.55 22.85
CA LEU A 33 -2.12 -21.59 24.26
C LEU A 33 -3.35 -21.66 25.17
N CYS A 34 -4.40 -20.88 24.89
CA CYS A 34 -5.65 -20.95 25.64
C CYS A 34 -6.30 -22.34 25.54
N ILE A 35 -6.37 -22.91 24.34
CA ILE A 35 -6.90 -24.26 24.12
C ILE A 35 -6.02 -25.29 24.83
N SER A 36 -4.69 -25.15 24.72
CA SER A 36 -3.74 -26.06 25.36
C SER A 36 -3.80 -26.00 26.88
N LEU A 37 -4.05 -24.84 27.47
CA LEU A 37 -4.24 -24.67 28.91
C LEU A 37 -5.53 -25.35 29.39
N ILE A 38 -6.63 -25.17 28.67
CA ILE A 38 -7.91 -25.81 28.98
C ILE A 38 -7.78 -27.34 28.85
N ALA A 39 -7.18 -27.82 27.76
CA ALA A 39 -6.90 -29.24 27.56
C ALA A 39 -6.03 -29.79 28.70
N HIS A 40 -5.00 -29.04 29.13
CA HIS A 40 -4.15 -29.44 30.24
C HIS A 40 -4.91 -29.56 31.58
N LEU A 41 -5.79 -28.61 31.88
CA LEU A 41 -6.62 -28.62 33.10
C LEU A 41 -7.64 -29.77 33.08
N LEU A 42 -8.25 -30.07 31.93
CA LEU A 42 -9.17 -31.20 31.78
C LEU A 42 -8.44 -32.55 31.93
N LEU A 43 -7.30 -32.69 31.26
CA LEU A 43 -6.59 -33.96 31.19
C LEU A 43 -5.90 -34.31 32.52
N SER A 44 -5.46 -33.29 33.27
CA SER A 44 -4.94 -33.46 34.64
C SER A 44 -6.03 -33.88 35.65
N ARG A 45 -7.31 -33.57 35.38
CA ARG A 45 -8.45 -33.98 36.21
C ARG A 45 -8.94 -35.40 35.91
N ILE A 46 -8.87 -35.84 34.65
CA ILE A 46 -9.53 -37.07 34.17
C ILE A 46 -8.56 -38.27 34.14
N HIS A 47 -7.29 -38.09 33.77
CA HIS A 47 -6.40 -39.23 33.49
C HIS A 47 -5.21 -39.35 34.47
N PRO A 48 -5.07 -40.46 35.22
CA PRO A 48 -3.98 -40.66 36.17
C PRO A 48 -2.59 -40.77 35.50
N VAL A 49 -2.55 -41.14 34.21
CA VAL A 49 -1.32 -41.20 33.39
C VAL A 49 -0.69 -39.80 33.24
N TYR A 50 -1.51 -38.74 33.15
CA TYR A 50 -1.02 -37.36 33.03
C TYR A 50 -0.49 -36.79 34.36
N ARG A 51 -0.79 -37.46 35.48
CA ARG A 51 -0.38 -37.06 36.82
C ARG A 51 1.10 -37.38 37.10
N ASN A 52 1.63 -38.45 36.50
CA ASN A 52 3.02 -38.90 36.65
C ASN A 52 3.97 -38.37 35.55
N LEU A 53 3.45 -37.59 34.60
CA LEU A 53 4.25 -36.98 33.54
C LEU A 53 5.05 -35.78 34.10
N THR A 54 6.33 -35.67 33.74
CA THR A 54 7.21 -34.64 34.29
C THR A 54 6.68 -33.23 33.99
N PRO A 55 6.84 -32.27 34.94
CA PRO A 55 6.45 -30.88 34.71
C PRO A 55 7.08 -30.28 33.44
N GLN A 56 8.30 -30.70 33.11
CA GLN A 56 9.04 -30.26 31.92
C GLN A 56 8.36 -30.70 30.61
N PHE A 57 7.90 -31.94 30.52
CA PHE A 57 7.23 -32.44 29.32
C PHE A 57 5.86 -31.78 29.12
N LYS A 58 5.20 -31.36 30.21
CA LYS A 58 3.92 -30.63 30.17
C LYS A 58 4.09 -29.24 29.57
N THR A 59 5.09 -28.48 30.03
CA THR A 59 5.40 -27.15 29.49
C THR A 59 5.90 -27.23 28.05
N PHE A 60 6.66 -28.28 27.70
CA PHE A 60 7.08 -28.52 26.32
C PHE A 60 5.87 -28.61 25.38
N ILE A 61 4.88 -29.45 25.69
CA ILE A 61 3.67 -29.56 24.86
C ILE A 61 2.93 -28.22 24.74
N GLN A 62 2.82 -27.46 25.84
CA GLN A 62 2.14 -26.16 25.83
C GLN A 62 2.85 -25.13 24.93
N ILE A 63 4.17 -24.99 25.06
CA ILE A 63 4.95 -24.03 24.27
C ILE A 63 5.06 -24.51 22.82
N SER A 64 5.19 -25.80 22.55
CA SER A 64 5.21 -26.36 21.19
C SER A 64 3.88 -26.12 20.47
N SER A 65 2.74 -26.32 21.16
CA SER A 65 1.41 -26.02 20.60
C SER A 65 1.23 -24.53 20.30
N GLY A 66 1.62 -23.66 21.25
CA GLY A 66 1.58 -22.22 21.07
C GLY A 66 2.46 -21.73 19.93
N THR A 67 3.70 -22.24 19.84
CA THR A 67 4.66 -21.89 18.78
C THR A 67 4.13 -22.34 17.42
N LEU A 68 3.63 -23.56 17.31
CA LEU A 68 3.05 -24.08 16.06
C LEU A 68 1.85 -23.24 15.60
N GLY A 69 0.92 -22.94 16.52
CA GLY A 69 -0.23 -22.08 16.24
C GLY A 69 0.17 -20.67 15.82
N GLY A 70 1.21 -20.12 16.46
CA GLY A 70 1.78 -18.82 16.12
C GLY A 70 2.42 -18.81 14.73
N CYS A 71 3.25 -19.80 14.39
CA CYS A 71 3.90 -19.89 13.08
C CYS A 71 2.87 -19.97 11.94
N ILE A 72 1.85 -20.83 12.08
CA ILE A 72 0.80 -20.99 11.05
C ILE A 72 0.08 -19.68 10.77
N PHE A 73 -0.33 -18.94 11.81
CA PHE A 73 -1.04 -17.68 11.62
C PHE A 73 -0.13 -16.54 11.17
N ALA A 74 1.14 -16.52 11.58
CA ALA A 74 2.10 -15.57 11.07
C ALA A 74 2.25 -15.68 9.55
N GLU A 75 2.40 -16.90 9.03
CA GLU A 75 2.50 -17.14 7.57
C GLU A 75 1.24 -16.70 6.82
N LYS A 76 0.05 -16.98 7.37
CA LYS A 76 -1.22 -16.55 6.75
C LYS A 76 -1.35 -15.03 6.72
N TYR A 77 -1.04 -14.34 7.81
CA TYR A 77 -1.11 -12.88 7.89
C TYR A 77 -0.10 -12.19 6.97
N VAL A 78 1.12 -12.72 6.86
CA VAL A 78 2.13 -12.17 5.94
C VAL A 78 1.71 -12.36 4.50
N THR A 79 1.19 -13.54 4.15
CA THR A 79 0.67 -13.81 2.80
C THR A 79 -0.48 -12.86 2.44
N GLU A 80 -1.45 -12.72 3.33
CA GLU A 80 -2.60 -11.83 3.12
C GLU A 80 -2.17 -10.36 2.98
N TYR A 81 -1.21 -9.92 3.79
CA TYR A 81 -0.62 -8.59 3.68
C TYR A 81 0.07 -8.38 2.33
N ASN A 82 0.91 -9.33 1.89
CA ASN A 82 1.59 -9.25 0.59
C ASN A 82 0.59 -9.17 -0.58
N ASP A 83 -0.49 -9.94 -0.53
CA ASP A 83 -1.54 -9.89 -1.55
C ASP A 83 -2.32 -8.57 -1.51
N SER A 84 -2.52 -8.00 -0.32
CA SER A 84 -3.12 -6.67 -0.18
C SER A 84 -2.24 -5.58 -0.80
N ILE A 85 -0.92 -5.67 -0.64
CA ILE A 85 0.05 -4.74 -1.24
C ILE A 85 0.03 -4.86 -2.77
N ARG A 86 -0.02 -6.08 -3.30
CA ARG A 86 -0.16 -6.33 -4.74
C ARG A 86 -1.46 -5.76 -5.31
N LYS A 87 -2.58 -5.88 -4.58
CA LYS A 87 -3.86 -5.29 -4.98
C LYS A 87 -3.83 -3.76 -4.94
N ARG A 88 -3.27 -3.18 -3.88
CA ARG A 88 -3.10 -1.72 -3.74
C ARG A 88 -2.24 -1.15 -4.86
N ARG A 89 -1.09 -1.77 -5.16
CA ARG A 89 -0.22 -1.36 -6.26
C ARG A 89 -0.95 -1.34 -7.61
N ARG A 90 -1.72 -2.39 -7.91
CA ARG A 90 -2.57 -2.46 -9.12
C ARG A 90 -3.70 -1.42 -9.15
N ALA A 91 -4.17 -0.94 -8.01
CA ALA A 91 -5.17 0.14 -7.95
C ALA A 91 -4.52 1.51 -8.15
N LEU A 92 -3.36 1.74 -7.53
CA LEU A 92 -2.56 2.96 -7.68
C LEU A 92 -2.11 3.18 -9.13
N GLU A 93 -1.69 2.13 -9.82
CA GLU A 93 -1.34 2.22 -11.25
C GLU A 93 -2.53 2.63 -12.12
N ARG A 94 -3.76 2.20 -11.78
CA ARG A 94 -4.97 2.61 -12.49
C ARG A 94 -5.30 4.08 -12.22
N SER A 95 -5.21 4.54 -10.98
CA SER A 95 -5.41 5.95 -10.65
C SER A 95 -4.33 6.85 -11.26
N ALA A 96 -3.09 6.38 -11.34
CA ALA A 96 -2.00 7.13 -11.96
C ALA A 96 -2.22 7.34 -13.46
N ARG A 97 -2.75 6.33 -14.17
CA ARG A 97 -3.11 6.43 -15.60
C ARG A 97 -4.24 7.42 -15.83
N ALA A 98 -5.32 7.35 -15.05
CA ALA A 98 -6.41 8.31 -15.12
C ALA A 98 -5.92 9.75 -14.87
N TRP A 99 -5.06 9.93 -13.86
CA TRP A 99 -4.46 11.23 -13.56
C TRP A 99 -3.57 11.74 -14.70
N SER A 100 -2.79 10.87 -15.36
CA SER A 100 -1.96 11.29 -16.50
C SER A 100 -2.79 11.72 -17.70
N GLU A 101 -3.90 11.02 -17.97
CA GLU A 101 -4.84 11.37 -19.05
C GLU A 101 -5.51 12.72 -18.78
N GLU A 102 -5.93 12.98 -17.53
CA GLU A 102 -6.48 14.28 -17.13
C GLU A 102 -5.48 15.44 -17.30
N ARG A 103 -4.19 15.21 -17.02
CA ARG A 103 -3.15 16.23 -17.23
C ARG A 103 -2.96 16.54 -18.71
N GLU A 104 -2.97 15.53 -19.57
CA GLU A 104 -2.82 15.71 -21.01
C GLU A 104 -4.01 16.48 -21.62
N ILE A 105 -5.24 16.17 -21.19
CA ILE A 105 -6.45 16.91 -21.61
C ILE A 105 -6.35 18.38 -21.17
N ARG A 106 -5.91 18.62 -19.93
CA ARG A 106 -5.78 19.97 -19.39
C ARG A 106 -4.75 20.80 -20.17
N GLU A 107 -3.63 20.20 -20.54
CA GLU A 107 -2.61 20.87 -21.37
C GLU A 107 -3.14 21.18 -22.78
N ARG A 108 -3.91 20.27 -23.38
CA ARG A 108 -4.52 20.50 -24.71
C ARG A 108 -5.50 21.67 -24.69
N VAL A 109 -6.36 21.74 -23.67
CA VAL A 109 -7.31 22.85 -23.50
C VAL A 109 -6.59 24.18 -23.27
N GLU A 110 -5.51 24.19 -22.46
CA GLU A 110 -4.71 25.40 -22.25
C GLU A 110 -4.11 25.92 -23.58
N ARG A 111 -3.64 25.04 -24.46
CA ARG A 111 -3.16 25.43 -25.80
C ARG A 111 -4.26 25.99 -26.70
N GLU A 112 -5.43 25.36 -26.73
CA GLU A 112 -6.58 25.85 -27.51
C GLU A 112 -7.03 27.24 -27.03
N VAL A 113 -7.02 27.49 -25.72
CA VAL A 113 -7.34 28.80 -25.14
C VAL A 113 -6.27 29.84 -25.50
N GLU A 114 -4.98 29.49 -25.49
CA GLU A 114 -3.91 30.37 -25.93
C GLU A 114 -4.01 30.72 -27.42
N GLU A 115 -4.36 29.74 -28.26
CA GLU A 115 -4.60 29.95 -29.69
C GLU A 115 -5.83 30.86 -29.93
N GLU A 116 -6.93 30.64 -29.20
CA GLU A 116 -8.12 31.50 -29.29
C GLU A 116 -7.83 32.92 -28.78
N ALA A 117 -7.07 33.07 -27.69
CA ALA A 117 -6.65 34.36 -27.17
C ALA A 117 -5.70 35.09 -28.13
N ALA A 118 -4.79 34.37 -28.80
CA ALA A 118 -3.92 34.90 -29.83
C ALA A 118 -4.72 35.32 -31.08
N ALA A 119 -5.73 34.53 -31.49
CA ALA A 119 -6.63 34.87 -32.58
C ALA A 119 -7.48 36.11 -32.28
N ARG A 120 -8.01 36.24 -31.05
CA ARG A 120 -8.75 37.42 -30.58
C ARG A 120 -7.88 38.69 -30.56
N ARG A 121 -6.63 38.61 -30.08
CA ARG A 121 -5.68 39.73 -30.14
C ARG A 121 -5.38 40.17 -31.57
N LYS A 122 -5.32 39.22 -32.51
CA LYS A 122 -5.06 39.50 -33.92
C LYS A 122 -6.27 40.13 -34.64
N GLY A 123 -7.49 39.79 -34.20
CA GLY A 123 -8.73 40.38 -34.71
C GLY A 123 -9.00 41.80 -34.23
N ASP A 124 -8.62 42.13 -32.99
CA ASP A 124 -8.83 43.47 -32.41
C ASP A 124 -7.89 44.53 -33.02
N GLY A 125 -6.68 44.14 -33.44
CA GLY A 125 -5.72 45.03 -34.13
C GLY A 125 -5.99 45.28 -35.62
N GLY A 126 -6.92 44.54 -36.24
CA GLY A 126 -7.26 44.69 -37.66
C GLY A 126 -8.31 45.76 -37.97
N GLY A 127 -8.96 46.33 -36.95
CA GLY A 127 -10.03 47.32 -37.10
C GLY A 127 -9.57 48.79 -37.13
N GLU A 128 -8.31 49.09 -36.78
CA GLU A 128 -7.83 50.48 -36.68
C GLU A 128 -7.09 51.01 -37.92
N GLU A 129 -6.75 50.17 -38.91
CA GLU A 129 -5.95 50.60 -40.08
C GLU A 129 -6.76 51.11 -41.29
N GLU A 130 -8.07 50.92 -41.38
CA GLU A 130 -8.87 51.41 -42.53
C GLU A 130 -9.29 52.89 -42.46
N GLY A 131 -8.99 53.62 -41.36
CA GLY A 131 -9.46 54.98 -41.14
C GLY A 131 -8.53 56.14 -41.54
N GLN A 132 -7.24 55.89 -41.86
CA GLN A 132 -6.24 56.97 -41.98
C GLN A 132 -5.78 57.30 -43.42
N GLY A 133 -6.34 56.66 -44.46
CA GLY A 133 -5.92 56.86 -45.86
C GLY A 133 -6.50 58.08 -46.59
N ALA A 134 -7.46 58.82 -46.03
CA ALA A 134 -8.28 59.77 -46.78
C ALA A 134 -8.08 61.27 -46.45
N ARG A 135 -6.99 61.66 -45.78
CA ARG A 135 -6.77 63.08 -45.41
C ARG A 135 -5.39 63.59 -45.80
N GLY A 136 -5.15 63.70 -47.10
CA GLY A 136 -3.94 64.33 -47.62
C GLY A 136 -4.03 64.69 -49.10
N LYS A 137 -4.83 65.71 -49.46
CA LYS A 137 -4.54 66.49 -50.67
C LYS A 137 -5.17 67.90 -50.70
N ALA A 138 -4.27 68.87 -50.70
CA ALA A 138 -4.31 70.18 -51.37
C ALA A 138 -5.24 71.29 -50.83
N PRO A 139 -5.05 72.55 -51.29
CA PRO A 139 -3.86 73.19 -51.89
C PRO A 139 -3.16 74.19 -50.96
#